data_AF-A0A724H4M9-F1
#
_entry.id   AF-A0A724H4M9-F1
#
_cell.length_a   1.000
_cell.length_b   1.000
_cell.length_c   1.000
_cell.angle_alpha   90.00
_cell.angle_beta   90.00
_cell.angle_gamma   90.00
#
_symmetry.space_group_name_H-M   'P 1'
#
loop_
_entity.id
_entity.type
_entity.pdbx_description
1 polymer ?
#
loop_
_entity_poly.entity_id
_entity_poly.type
_entity_poly.pdbx_seq_one_letter_code
_entity_poly.pdbx_strand_id
1 'polypeptide(L)'
;EINNPQQTCDLTFDNGSTMMTYQLGAMSKGSRIQHRPFTVTVDCRGSTAVKTALTARSTTGTLQGGSDSVMMRVNGQASTNGPLFWLENGGQRVKLTGAKSDAFCISPTAPNRCELRPVTDIPANSPEGNIDATVVFDVVYPQ
;
A
#
# COMPACT_ATOMS: atom_id res chain seq x y z
N GLU A 1 28.30 11.27 -26.43
CA GLU A 1 27.49 11.38 -25.19
C GLU A 1 26.70 10.09 -25.03
N ILE A 2 26.79 9.43 -23.88
CA ILE A 2 25.93 8.27 -23.58
C ILE A 2 24.66 8.85 -22.96
N ASN A 3 23.64 9.03 -23.77
CA ASN A 3 22.31 9.37 -23.28
C ASN A 3 21.67 8.06 -22.80
N ASN A 4 21.49 7.91 -21.49
CA ASN A 4 20.75 6.80 -20.89
C ASN A 4 19.37 7.31 -20.46
N PRO A 5 18.40 7.44 -21.39
CA PRO A 5 17.05 7.88 -21.05
C PRO A 5 16.31 6.72 -20.39
N GLN A 6 16.68 6.36 -19.15
CA GLN A 6 15.78 5.55 -18.35
C GLN A 6 14.51 6.37 -18.14
N GLN A 7 13.44 5.98 -18.83
CA GLN A 7 12.13 6.59 -18.66
C GLN A 7 11.74 6.44 -17.20
N THR A 8 11.61 7.56 -16.51
CA THR A 8 11.14 7.60 -15.13
C THR A 8 9.62 7.70 -15.16
N CYS A 9 8.97 6.85 -14.37
CA CYS A 9 7.54 6.87 -14.21
C CYS A 9 7.13 7.70 -13.00
N ASP A 10 6.05 8.46 -13.15
CA ASP A 10 5.38 9.20 -12.10
C ASP A 10 4.33 8.28 -11.44
N LEU A 11 4.25 8.29 -10.10
CA LEU A 11 3.25 7.56 -9.33
C LEU A 11 2.24 8.56 -8.74
N THR A 12 0.96 8.32 -8.97
CA THR A 12 -0.15 9.14 -8.45
C THR A 12 -1.24 8.29 -7.81
N PHE A 13 -1.97 8.86 -6.85
CA PHE A 13 -3.17 8.28 -6.28
C PHE A 13 -4.43 8.86 -6.96
N ASP A 14 -5.63 8.39 -6.59
CA ASP A 14 -6.92 8.87 -7.12
C ASP A 14 -7.11 10.40 -7.10
N ASN A 15 -6.45 11.08 -6.15
CA ASN A 15 -6.50 12.54 -6.03
C ASN A 15 -5.52 13.27 -6.99
N GLY A 16 -4.83 12.53 -7.88
CA GLY A 16 -3.81 13.06 -8.79
C GLY A 16 -2.50 13.48 -8.12
N SER A 17 -2.35 13.23 -6.81
CA SER A 17 -1.15 13.59 -6.04
C SER A 17 -0.23 12.39 -5.84
N THR A 18 1.03 12.64 -5.51
CA THR A 18 2.02 11.62 -5.09
C THR A 18 1.85 11.22 -3.63
N MET A 19 0.89 11.81 -2.92
CA MET A 19 0.51 11.47 -1.55
C MET A 19 -1.00 11.47 -1.37
N MET A 20 -1.49 10.60 -0.50
CA MET A 20 -2.91 10.51 -0.18
C MET A 20 -3.10 10.19 1.30
N THR A 21 -4.06 10.87 1.93
CA THR A 21 -4.57 10.50 3.24
C THR A 21 -5.88 9.74 3.07
N TYR A 22 -5.91 8.47 3.48
CA TYR A 22 -7.11 7.64 3.45
C TYR A 22 -7.82 7.71 4.81
N GLN A 23 -9.10 8.09 4.82
CA GLN A 23 -9.90 8.14 6.05
C GLN A 23 -10.55 6.77 6.30
N LEU A 24 -10.06 6.03 7.31
CA LEU A 24 -10.60 4.72 7.70
C LEU A 24 -11.96 4.80 8.42
N GLY A 25 -12.32 5.98 8.92
CA GLY A 25 -13.57 6.19 9.66
C GLY A 25 -13.56 5.57 11.07
N ALA A 26 -14.72 5.58 11.70
CA ALA A 26 -14.93 4.96 13.01
C ALA A 26 -15.13 3.45 12.88
N MET A 27 -14.59 2.69 13.83
CA MET A 27 -14.61 1.22 13.80
C MET A 27 -14.92 0.68 15.19
N SER A 28 -15.67 -0.42 15.23
CA SER A 28 -16.04 -1.08 16.48
C SER A 28 -15.07 -2.21 16.81
N LYS A 29 -14.88 -2.50 18.09
CA LYS A 29 -14.14 -3.70 18.51
C LYS A 29 -14.82 -4.97 18.01
N GLY A 30 -14.03 -5.98 17.68
CA GLY A 30 -14.51 -7.26 17.14
C GLY A 30 -15.02 -7.17 15.70
N SER A 31 -14.72 -6.08 14.97
CA SER A 31 -15.15 -5.90 13.59
C SER A 31 -14.00 -6.02 12.61
N ARG A 32 -14.31 -6.56 11.43
CA ARG A 32 -13.45 -6.53 10.26
C ARG A 32 -14.15 -5.73 9.17
N ILE A 33 -13.44 -4.75 8.61
CA ILE A 33 -14.01 -3.81 7.65
C ILE A 33 -13.18 -3.85 6.37
N GLN A 34 -13.85 -4.13 5.26
CA GLN A 34 -13.30 -3.94 3.92
C GLN A 34 -13.65 -2.53 3.46
N HIS A 35 -12.64 -1.68 3.34
CA HIS A 35 -12.84 -0.27 3.01
C HIS A 35 -13.07 -0.08 1.50
N ARG A 36 -13.44 1.14 1.10
CA ARG A 36 -13.55 1.51 -0.32
C ARG A 36 -12.16 1.43 -0.96
N PRO A 37 -12.03 0.81 -2.15
CA PRO A 37 -10.73 0.76 -2.82
C PRO A 37 -10.28 2.16 -3.26
N PHE A 38 -8.97 2.30 -3.46
CA PHE A 38 -8.33 3.44 -4.11
C PHE A 38 -7.39 2.97 -5.22
N THR A 39 -7.10 3.81 -6.19
CA THR A 39 -6.19 3.48 -7.30
C THR A 39 -4.82 4.12 -7.10
N VAL A 40 -3.79 3.34 -7.39
CA VAL A 40 -2.43 3.84 -7.66
C VAL A 40 -2.18 3.75 -9.15
N THR A 41 -1.80 4.86 -9.77
CA THR A 41 -1.47 4.94 -11.20
C THR A 41 0.01 5.22 -11.36
N VAL A 42 0.69 4.37 -12.10
CA VAL A 42 2.06 4.59 -12.57
C VAL A 42 2.02 4.96 -14.04
N ASP A 43 2.47 6.15 -14.38
CA ASP A 43 2.53 6.66 -15.76
C ASP A 43 3.98 6.95 -16.15
N CYS A 44 4.39 6.51 -17.34
CA CYS A 44 5.77 6.58 -17.78
C CYS A 44 5.86 7.48 -19.02
N ARG A 45 6.74 8.48 -18.98
CA ARG A 45 6.92 9.38 -20.12
C ARG A 45 7.71 8.70 -21.23
N GLY A 46 7.15 8.65 -22.44
CA GLY A 46 7.83 8.15 -23.63
C GLY A 46 6.90 7.37 -24.55
N SER A 47 7.43 6.88 -25.68
CA SER A 47 6.70 6.06 -26.66
C SER A 47 6.98 4.57 -26.53
N THR A 48 7.90 4.16 -25.66
CA THR A 48 8.29 2.75 -25.46
C THR A 48 7.45 2.14 -24.35
N ALA A 49 6.98 0.92 -24.54
CA ALA A 49 6.36 0.15 -23.46
C ALA A 49 7.36 -0.07 -22.32
N VAL A 50 6.99 0.37 -21.12
CA VAL A 50 7.77 0.16 -19.90
C VAL A 50 7.02 -0.81 -18.99
N LYS A 51 7.67 -1.95 -18.70
CA LYS A 51 7.18 -2.91 -17.72
C LYS A 51 7.40 -2.35 -16.32
N THR A 52 6.33 -2.27 -15.53
CA THR A 52 6.36 -1.71 -14.18
C THR A 52 5.68 -2.64 -13.19
N ALA A 53 6.03 -2.50 -11.93
CA ALA A 53 5.33 -3.08 -10.80
C ALA A 53 5.44 -2.15 -9.59
N LEU A 54 4.72 -2.47 -8.52
CA LEU A 54 4.78 -1.74 -7.26
C LEU A 54 5.33 -2.63 -6.16
N THR A 55 6.11 -2.05 -5.25
CA THR A 55 6.29 -2.59 -3.89
C THR A 55 5.59 -1.68 -2.89
N ALA A 56 5.18 -2.26 -1.77
CA ALA A 56 4.58 -1.51 -0.66
C ALA A 56 5.38 -1.79 0.60
N ARG A 57 5.62 -0.75 1.40
CA ARG A 57 6.34 -0.84 2.67
C ARG A 57 5.63 -0.06 3.74
N SER A 58 5.31 -0.71 4.86
CA SER A 58 4.83 0.03 6.02
C SER A 58 5.97 0.75 6.74
N THR A 59 5.75 1.99 7.15
CA THR A 59 6.72 2.81 7.91
C THR A 59 6.31 3.08 9.35
N THR A 60 5.12 2.64 9.76
CA THR A 60 4.55 2.84 11.09
C THR A 60 3.84 1.59 11.57
N GLY A 61 3.81 1.37 12.87
CA GLY A 61 3.23 0.15 13.44
C GLY A 61 4.19 -1.03 13.35
N THR A 62 3.69 -2.23 13.62
CA THR A 62 4.50 -3.44 13.70
C THR A 62 4.08 -4.43 12.63
N LEU A 63 4.99 -4.77 11.72
CA LEU A 63 4.76 -5.80 10.70
C LEU A 63 4.53 -7.17 11.37
N GLN A 64 3.46 -7.86 10.99
CA GLN A 64 3.05 -9.13 11.60
C GLN A 64 3.71 -10.34 10.92
N GLY A 65 3.59 -11.51 11.55
CA GLY A 65 4.02 -12.78 10.99
C GLY A 65 3.33 -13.04 9.65
N GLY A 66 4.11 -13.15 8.57
CA GLY A 66 3.61 -13.22 7.20
C GLY A 66 3.83 -11.94 6.39
N SER A 67 4.20 -10.82 7.01
CA SER A 67 4.63 -9.59 6.35
C SER A 67 3.60 -8.95 5.41
N ASP A 68 2.33 -9.33 5.51
CA ASP A 68 1.23 -8.82 4.69
C ASP A 68 0.22 -7.99 5.48
N SER A 69 0.49 -7.77 6.76
CA SER A 69 -0.36 -7.01 7.67
C SER A 69 0.48 -6.32 8.73
N VAL A 70 -0.03 -5.21 9.26
CA VAL A 70 0.63 -4.37 10.24
C VAL A 70 -0.32 -4.16 11.41
N MET A 71 0.18 -4.36 12.62
CA MET A 71 -0.50 -3.90 13.82
C MET A 71 -0.31 -2.39 13.94
N MET A 72 -1.41 -1.67 13.80
CA MET A 72 -1.46 -0.22 13.81
C MET A 72 -1.11 0.33 15.20
N ARG A 73 -0.61 1.56 15.20
CA ARG A 73 -0.42 2.31 16.44
C ARG A 73 -1.76 2.76 16.99
N VAL A 74 -1.86 2.87 18.31
CA VAL A 74 -3.02 3.43 19.00
C VAL A 74 -2.56 4.64 19.80
N ASN A 75 -3.15 5.80 19.53
CA ASN A 75 -2.72 7.10 20.04
C ASN A 75 -1.22 7.35 19.80
N GLY A 76 -0.72 6.94 18.64
CA GLY A 76 0.68 7.10 18.23
C GLY A 76 1.68 6.13 18.88
N GLN A 77 1.23 5.23 19.77
CA GLN A 77 2.06 4.25 20.46
C GLN A 77 1.90 2.84 19.86
N ALA A 78 2.95 2.02 19.98
CA ALA A 78 2.86 0.61 19.64
C ALA A 78 1.82 -0.10 20.52
N SER A 79 1.12 -1.08 19.95
CA SER A 79 0.15 -1.92 20.65
C SER A 79 0.52 -3.38 20.46
N THR A 80 0.13 -4.23 21.42
CA THR A 80 0.30 -5.70 21.35
C THR A 80 -1.00 -6.42 20.98
N ASN A 81 -2.12 -5.72 21.01
CA ASN A 81 -3.47 -6.19 20.66
C ASN A 81 -4.25 -5.12 19.87
N GLY A 82 -3.51 -4.29 19.13
CA GLY A 82 -4.06 -3.19 18.35
C GLY A 82 -4.76 -3.66 17.08
N PRO A 83 -5.46 -2.76 16.39
CA PRO A 83 -6.01 -3.03 15.06
C PRO A 83 -4.95 -3.54 14.08
N LEU A 84 -5.34 -4.48 13.23
CA LEU A 84 -4.54 -4.89 12.09
C LEU A 84 -4.99 -4.12 10.83
N PHE A 85 -4.04 -3.80 9.98
CA PHE A 85 -4.24 -3.20 8.66
C PHE A 85 -3.52 -4.02 7.60
N TRP A 86 -4.16 -4.23 6.46
CA TRP A 86 -3.51 -4.72 5.24
C TRP A 86 -4.14 -4.13 3.98
N LEU A 87 -3.47 -4.37 2.86
CA LEU A 87 -3.92 -4.00 1.53
C LEU A 87 -4.20 -5.27 0.72
N GLU A 88 -5.29 -5.26 -0.05
CA GLU A 88 -5.61 -6.31 -1.01
C GLU A 88 -5.54 -5.76 -2.44
N ASN A 89 -4.93 -6.51 -3.35
CA ASN A 89 -4.93 -6.26 -4.80
C ASN A 89 -5.51 -7.51 -5.48
N GLY A 90 -6.64 -7.37 -6.18
CA GLY A 90 -7.30 -8.53 -6.81
C GLY A 90 -7.66 -9.66 -5.84
N GLY A 91 -7.96 -9.33 -4.57
CA GLY A 91 -8.25 -10.31 -3.51
C GLY A 91 -7.02 -10.97 -2.86
N GLN A 92 -5.81 -10.67 -3.32
CA GLN A 92 -4.57 -11.13 -2.72
C GLN A 92 -4.00 -10.09 -1.77
N ARG A 93 -3.49 -10.52 -0.61
CA ARG A 93 -2.84 -9.61 0.34
C ARG A 93 -1.48 -9.17 -0.19
N VAL A 94 -1.24 -7.86 -0.12
CA VAL A 94 0.02 -7.23 -0.51
C VAL A 94 1.02 -7.33 0.65
N LYS A 95 2.23 -7.80 0.37
CA LYS A 95 3.33 -7.76 1.33
C LYS A 95 3.78 -6.31 1.56
N LEU A 96 4.00 -5.96 2.83
CA LEU A 96 4.33 -4.60 3.28
C LEU A 96 5.82 -4.46 3.66
N THR A 97 6.69 -5.24 3.02
CA THR A 97 8.15 -5.30 3.27
C THR A 97 8.94 -4.26 2.49
N GLY A 98 8.45 -3.84 1.31
CA GLY A 98 9.19 -3.07 0.32
C GLY A 98 10.17 -3.89 -0.54
N ALA A 99 10.26 -5.21 -0.36
CA ALA A 99 11.19 -6.04 -1.10
C ALA A 99 10.78 -6.19 -2.57
N LYS A 100 11.75 -6.19 -3.50
CA LYS A 100 11.49 -6.38 -4.94
C LYS A 100 10.89 -7.76 -5.26
N SER A 101 11.20 -8.78 -4.47
CA SER A 101 10.61 -10.12 -4.58
C SER A 101 9.12 -10.15 -4.28
N ASP A 102 8.65 -9.12 -3.56
CA ASP A 102 7.27 -8.97 -3.11
C ASP A 102 6.48 -7.98 -4.00
N ALA A 103 7.03 -7.66 -5.18
CA ALA A 103 6.39 -6.77 -6.12
C ALA A 103 5.03 -7.32 -6.57
N PHE A 104 4.04 -6.43 -6.66
CA PHE A 104 2.67 -6.73 -7.06
C PHE A 104 2.23 -5.76 -8.15
N CYS A 105 1.04 -6.01 -8.70
CA CYS A 105 0.47 -5.20 -9.79
C CYS A 105 1.48 -5.01 -10.95
N ILE A 106 1.96 -6.14 -11.48
CA ILE A 106 2.91 -6.14 -12.60
C ILE A 106 2.13 -5.86 -13.89
N SER A 107 2.55 -4.86 -14.65
CA SER A 107 2.00 -4.56 -15.97
C SER A 107 3.12 -4.51 -17.02
N PRO A 108 2.94 -5.12 -18.21
CA PRO A 108 3.89 -5.03 -19.31
C PRO A 108 3.96 -3.63 -19.95
N THR A 109 2.96 -2.78 -19.69
CA THR A 109 2.84 -1.44 -20.26
C THR A 109 2.37 -0.43 -19.21
N ALA A 110 2.75 0.83 -19.41
CA ALA A 110 2.17 1.98 -18.71
C ALA A 110 1.02 2.60 -19.54
N PRO A 111 0.02 3.26 -18.92
CA PRO A 111 -0.13 3.42 -17.47
C PRO A 111 -0.54 2.11 -16.79
N ASN A 112 0.14 1.81 -15.68
CA ASN A 112 -0.18 0.68 -14.83
C ASN A 112 -1.11 1.15 -13.70
N ARG A 113 -2.33 0.60 -13.65
CA ARG A 113 -3.37 1.01 -12.70
C ARG A 113 -3.66 -0.11 -11.73
N CYS A 114 -3.43 0.16 -10.45
CA CYS A 114 -3.53 -0.81 -9.37
C CYS A 114 -4.63 -0.41 -8.41
N GLU A 115 -5.76 -1.11 -8.45
CA GLU A 115 -6.80 -0.96 -7.43
C GLU A 115 -6.37 -1.67 -6.14
N LEU A 116 -6.32 -0.92 -5.05
CA LEU A 116 -5.97 -1.40 -3.72
C LEU A 116 -7.12 -1.21 -2.75
N ARG A 117 -7.47 -2.28 -2.05
CA ARG A 117 -8.50 -2.27 -1.02
C ARG A 117 -7.86 -2.31 0.37
N PRO A 118 -7.99 -1.24 1.17
CA PRO A 118 -7.64 -1.31 2.58
C PRO A 118 -8.58 -2.24 3.33
N VAL A 119 -8.03 -2.99 4.27
CA VAL A 119 -8.83 -3.81 5.20
C VAL A 119 -8.30 -3.59 6.60
N THR A 120 -9.22 -3.43 7.54
CA THR A 120 -8.90 -3.40 8.97
C THR A 120 -9.57 -4.55 9.70
N ASP A 121 -8.89 -5.07 10.72
CA ASP A 121 -9.44 -6.08 11.63
C ASP A 121 -9.17 -5.61 13.06
N ILE A 122 -10.24 -5.41 13.81
CA ILE A 122 -10.20 -4.82 15.15
C ILE A 122 -10.48 -5.92 16.16
N PRO A 123 -9.48 -6.38 16.92
CA PRO A 123 -9.70 -7.38 17.97
C PRO A 123 -10.78 -6.93 18.97
N ALA A 124 -11.55 -7.88 19.52
CA ALA A 124 -12.59 -7.57 20.52
C ALA A 124 -12.02 -6.93 21.79
N ASN A 125 -10.77 -7.26 22.12
CA ASN A 125 -10.03 -6.72 23.27
C ASN A 125 -9.12 -5.54 22.89
N SER A 126 -9.26 -4.96 21.70
CA SER A 126 -8.37 -3.87 21.25
C SER A 126 -8.53 -2.61 22.11
N PRO A 127 -7.46 -1.86 22.41
CA PRO A 127 -7.56 -0.57 23.08
C PRO A 127 -8.29 0.45 22.20
N GLU A 128 -8.92 1.42 22.84
CA GLU A 128 -9.61 2.52 22.16
C GLU A 128 -8.66 3.69 21.91
N GLY A 129 -8.83 4.35 20.77
CA GLY A 129 -8.05 5.53 20.44
C GLY A 129 -7.95 5.77 18.94
N ASN A 130 -7.23 6.84 18.61
CA ASN A 130 -6.90 7.16 17.23
C ASN A 130 -5.88 6.17 16.70
N ILE A 131 -6.08 5.71 15.48
CA ILE A 131 -5.16 4.76 14.85
C ILE A 131 -4.63 5.29 13.53
N ASP A 132 -3.40 4.91 13.22
CA ASP A 132 -2.74 5.32 11.99
C ASP A 132 -1.84 4.20 11.42
N ALA A 133 -1.71 4.22 10.10
CA ALA A 133 -0.74 3.46 9.35
C ALA A 133 -0.26 4.30 8.16
N THR A 134 1.04 4.22 7.87
CA THR A 134 1.68 4.84 6.71
C THR A 134 2.30 3.75 5.86
N VAL A 135 2.03 3.81 4.55
CA VAL A 135 2.57 2.89 3.55
C VAL A 135 3.25 3.72 2.46
N VAL A 136 4.48 3.36 2.14
CA VAL A 136 5.24 3.90 1.02
C VAL A 136 5.13 2.93 -0.15
N PHE A 137 4.88 3.47 -1.34
CA PHE A 137 4.85 2.72 -2.58
C PHE A 137 6.04 3.13 -3.45
N ASP A 138 6.79 2.14 -3.93
CA ASP A 138 7.90 2.37 -4.86
C ASP A 138 7.57 1.73 -6.21
N VAL A 139 7.86 2.44 -7.30
CA VAL A 139 7.82 1.88 -8.65
C VAL A 139 9.08 1.05 -8.85
N VAL A 140 8.90 -0.21 -9.26
CA VAL A 140 10.00 -1.07 -9.66
C VAL A 140 9.88 -1.47 -11.12
N TYR A 141 11.03 -1.69 -11.76
CA TYR A 141 11.17 -2.05 -13.16
C TYR A 141 11.66 -3.50 -13.23
N PRO A 142 10.75 -4.49 -13.19
CA PRO A 142 11.15 -5.89 -13.30
C PRO A 142 11.74 -6.16 -14.69
N GLN A 143 12.75 -7.03 -14.74
CA GLN A 143 13.28 -7.56 -16.01
C GLN A 143 12.23 -8.43 -16.70
#